data_AF-N8S3T4-F1
#
_entry.id   AF-N8S3T4-F1
#
_cell.length_a   1.000
_cell.length_b   1.000
_cell.length_c   1.000
_cell.angle_alpha   90.00
_cell.angle_beta   90.00
_cell.angle_gamma   90.00
#
_symmetry.space_group_name_H-M   'P 1'
#
loop_
_entity.id
_entity.type
_entity.pdbx_description
1 polymer ?
#
loop_
_entity_poly.entity_id
_entity_poly.type
_entity_poly.pdbx_seq_one_letter_code
_entity_poly.pdbx_strand_id
1 'polypeptide(L)'
;MKYNVIALLTGLLLVSTAHAEEAPMDATHLGLRAFVYNAFVGIKRTEDMPQFPKGHPLTKAELYNGVAAGVRVRGKNCNSVVDARALDANGSKISVKCAGGESYQVLPLTGEVKGK
;
A
#
# COMPACT_ATOMS: atom_id res chain seq x y z
N MET A 1 54.71 -24.27 15.92
CA MET A 1 54.15 -23.21 16.78
C MET A 1 52.89 -22.70 16.07
N LYS A 2 51.68 -23.20 16.35
CA LYS A 2 50.74 -22.89 17.45
C LYS A 2 50.25 -21.42 17.50
N TYR A 3 49.01 -21.26 17.01
CA TYR A 3 47.90 -20.32 17.27
C TYR A 3 48.10 -18.79 17.10
N ASN A 4 47.17 -18.19 16.35
CA ASN A 4 46.25 -17.12 16.81
C ASN A 4 45.08 -17.04 15.81
N VAL A 5 43.88 -17.54 16.13
CA VAL A 5 42.81 -16.90 16.94
C VAL A 5 42.12 -15.76 16.18
N ILE A 6 40.96 -16.12 15.61
CA ILE A 6 39.66 -15.43 15.64
C ILE A 6 39.66 -13.92 15.36
N ALA A 7 39.08 -13.56 14.21
CA ALA A 7 38.32 -12.33 14.06
C ALA A 7 36.97 -12.67 13.40
N LEU A 8 36.07 -13.28 14.19
CA LEU A 8 34.64 -13.28 13.91
C LEU A 8 34.14 -11.85 14.18
N LEU A 9 34.15 -11.00 13.15
CA LEU A 9 33.39 -9.76 13.19
C LEU A 9 31.93 -10.09 12.97
N THR A 10 31.24 -10.25 14.11
CA THR A 10 29.81 -10.10 14.28
C THR A 10 29.36 -8.76 13.70
N GLY A 11 29.02 -8.73 12.41
CA GLY A 11 28.12 -7.73 11.86
C GLY A 11 26.72 -8.07 12.36
N LEU A 12 26.43 -7.69 13.62
CA LEU A 12 25.06 -7.64 14.11
C LEU A 12 24.32 -6.72 13.14
N LEU A 13 23.47 -7.34 12.33
CA LEU A 13 22.44 -6.70 11.56
C LEU A 13 21.69 -5.74 12.50
N LEU A 14 21.97 -4.45 12.37
CA LEU A 14 21.02 -3.40 12.70
C LEU A 14 19.85 -3.58 11.73
N VAL A 15 19.03 -4.60 11.96
CA VAL A 15 17.68 -4.66 11.40
C VAL A 15 16.99 -3.47 12.06
N SER A 16 17.00 -2.34 11.36
CA SER A 16 16.11 -1.24 11.67
C SER A 16 14.72 -1.84 11.72
N THR A 17 14.20 -2.04 12.92
CA THR A 17 12.79 -2.31 13.14
C THR A 17 12.08 -1.02 12.77
N ALA A 18 11.92 -0.78 11.46
CA ALA A 18 11.01 0.22 10.97
C ALA A 18 9.65 -0.17 11.55
N HIS A 19 9.27 0.50 12.63
CA HIS A 19 7.99 0.28 13.27
C HIS A 19 6.96 0.60 12.19
N ALA A 20 6.22 -0.41 11.77
CA ALA A 20 5.28 -0.26 10.69
C ALA A 20 4.20 0.72 11.17
N GLU A 21 4.17 1.90 10.56
CA GLU A 21 3.23 2.96 10.93
C GLU A 21 1.81 2.49 10.61
N GLU A 22 0.93 2.51 11.62
CA GLU A 22 -0.49 2.22 11.43
C GLU A 22 -1.06 3.18 10.39
N ALA A 23 -1.86 2.67 9.45
CA ALA A 23 -2.53 3.51 8.49
C ALA A 23 -3.50 4.45 9.24
N PRO A 24 -3.40 5.78 9.05
CA PRO A 24 -4.31 6.73 9.68
C PRO A 24 -5.78 6.40 9.44
N MET A 25 -6.65 6.93 10.29
CA MET A 25 -8.11 6.81 10.15
C MET A 25 -8.76 8.12 9.66
N ASP A 26 -7.99 8.93 8.91
CA ASP A 26 -8.50 10.13 8.25
C ASP A 26 -9.30 9.80 6.98
N ALA A 27 -9.94 10.82 6.40
CA ALA A 27 -10.77 10.69 5.19
C ALA A 27 -10.03 10.03 4.01
N THR A 28 -8.73 10.33 3.82
CA THR A 28 -7.93 9.73 2.75
C THR A 28 -7.82 8.23 2.98
N HIS A 29 -7.36 7.82 4.14
CA HIS A 29 -7.04 6.42 4.42
C HIS A 29 -8.31 5.57 4.60
N LEU A 30 -9.40 6.13 5.12
CA LEU A 30 -10.71 5.46 5.13
C LEU A 30 -11.22 5.23 3.69
N GLY A 31 -11.13 6.23 2.83
CA GLY A 31 -11.48 6.07 1.42
C GLY A 31 -10.58 5.05 0.71
N LEU A 32 -9.27 5.02 0.98
CA LEU A 32 -8.38 4.00 0.40
C LEU A 32 -8.78 2.58 0.82
N ARG A 33 -9.18 2.36 2.08
CA ARG A 33 -9.68 1.04 2.54
C ARG A 33 -10.91 0.60 1.75
N ALA A 34 -11.87 1.50 1.57
CA ALA A 34 -13.06 1.25 0.76
C ALA A 34 -12.70 1.00 -0.73
N PHE A 35 -11.77 1.77 -1.28
CA PHE A 35 -11.27 1.58 -2.63
C PHE A 35 -10.69 0.20 -2.83
N VAL A 36 -9.82 -0.28 -1.93
CA VAL A 36 -9.21 -1.60 -2.08
C VAL A 36 -10.26 -2.69 -2.14
N TYR A 37 -11.31 -2.64 -1.32
CA TYR A 37 -12.39 -3.60 -1.44
C TYR A 37 -13.13 -3.48 -2.78
N ASN A 38 -13.59 -2.27 -3.13
CA ASN A 38 -14.43 -2.05 -4.30
C ASN A 38 -13.69 -2.20 -5.64
N ALA A 39 -12.37 -2.01 -5.69
CA ALA A 39 -11.55 -2.21 -6.88
C ALA A 39 -11.53 -3.67 -7.37
N PHE A 40 -11.82 -4.63 -6.47
CA PHE A 40 -11.86 -6.06 -6.78
C PHE A 40 -13.29 -6.59 -6.93
N VAL A 41 -14.31 -5.80 -6.59
CA VAL A 41 -15.71 -6.16 -6.83
C VAL A 41 -15.92 -6.36 -8.34
N GLY A 42 -16.54 -7.50 -8.68
CA GLY A 42 -16.81 -7.91 -10.07
C GLY A 42 -15.60 -8.45 -10.83
N ILE A 43 -14.42 -8.55 -10.20
CA ILE A 43 -13.23 -9.14 -10.81
C ILE A 43 -13.22 -10.66 -10.56
N LYS A 44 -13.04 -11.44 -11.62
CA LYS A 44 -13.04 -12.92 -11.55
C LYS A 44 -11.82 -13.52 -10.83
N ARG A 45 -10.77 -12.73 -10.61
CA ARG A 45 -9.50 -13.13 -10.00
C ARG A 45 -9.45 -12.69 -8.55
N THR A 46 -10.31 -13.27 -7.72
CA THR A 46 -10.36 -12.94 -6.29
C THR A 46 -9.04 -13.28 -5.59
N GLU A 47 -8.24 -14.22 -6.12
CA GLU A 47 -6.89 -14.50 -5.64
C GLU A 47 -5.93 -13.31 -5.71
N ASP A 48 -6.18 -12.34 -6.61
CA ASP A 48 -5.37 -11.13 -6.73
C ASP A 48 -5.72 -10.08 -5.65
N MET A 49 -6.81 -10.31 -4.89
CA MET A 49 -7.24 -9.40 -3.84
C MET A 49 -6.24 -9.43 -2.67
N PRO A 50 -5.68 -8.27 -2.27
CA PRO A 50 -4.79 -8.16 -1.13
C PRO A 50 -5.43 -8.77 0.12
N GLN A 51 -4.71 -9.69 0.75
CA GLN A 51 -5.11 -10.24 2.05
C GLN A 51 -4.57 -9.32 3.14
N PHE A 52 -5.45 -8.50 3.70
CA PHE A 52 -5.07 -7.71 4.87
C PHE A 52 -4.99 -8.59 6.11
N PRO A 53 -4.01 -8.31 6.99
CA PRO A 53 -3.85 -9.09 8.19
C PRO A 53 -5.08 -9.06 9.09
N LYS A 54 -5.33 -10.19 9.76
CA LYS A 54 -6.36 -10.31 10.80
C LYS A 54 -5.68 -10.21 12.17
N GLY A 55 -6.27 -9.45 13.08
CA GLY A 55 -5.83 -9.37 14.48
C GLY A 55 -4.70 -8.39 14.77
N HIS A 56 -4.30 -7.55 13.82
CA HIS A 56 -3.44 -6.39 14.06
C HIS A 56 -3.86 -5.19 13.20
N PRO A 57 -3.48 -3.96 13.60
CA PRO A 57 -3.80 -2.77 12.82
C PRO A 57 -3.17 -2.82 11.43
N LEU A 58 -3.95 -2.40 10.42
CA LEU A 58 -3.47 -2.28 9.05
C LEU A 58 -2.44 -1.16 8.96
N THR A 59 -1.25 -1.46 8.47
CA THR A 59 -0.18 -0.47 8.31
C THR A 59 -0.38 0.35 7.04
N LYS A 60 0.20 1.56 7.00
CA LYS A 60 0.16 2.43 5.81
C LYS A 60 0.75 1.74 4.58
N ALA A 61 1.85 1.01 4.77
CA ALA A 61 2.51 0.26 3.71
C ALA A 61 1.61 -0.85 3.14
N GLU A 62 0.95 -1.63 4.00
CA GLU A 62 0.00 -2.65 3.56
C GLU A 62 -1.19 -2.05 2.81
N LEU A 63 -1.76 -0.97 3.35
CA LEU A 63 -2.84 -0.25 2.67
C LEU A 63 -2.40 0.25 1.29
N TYR A 64 -1.21 0.85 1.18
CA TYR A 64 -0.69 1.38 -0.08
C TYR A 64 -0.37 0.27 -1.09
N ASN A 65 0.11 -0.89 -0.63
CA ASN A 65 0.26 -2.09 -1.46
C ASN A 65 -1.10 -2.56 -2.00
N GLY A 66 -2.13 -2.56 -1.15
CA GLY A 66 -3.49 -2.90 -1.56
C GLY A 66 -4.05 -1.92 -2.59
N VAL A 67 -3.79 -0.63 -2.41
CA VAL A 67 -4.20 0.42 -3.37
C VAL A 67 -3.48 0.24 -4.71
N ALA A 68 -2.17 -0.01 -4.71
CA ALA A 68 -1.41 -0.29 -5.94
C ALA A 68 -1.97 -1.52 -6.68
N ALA A 69 -2.32 -2.59 -5.96
CA ALA A 69 -2.99 -3.75 -6.53
C ALA A 69 -4.37 -3.40 -7.11
N GLY A 70 -5.18 -2.63 -6.38
CA GLY A 70 -6.47 -2.10 -6.83
C GLY A 70 -6.37 -1.26 -8.10
N VAL A 71 -5.32 -0.44 -8.22
CA VAL A 71 -5.06 0.35 -9.42
C VAL A 71 -4.68 -0.54 -10.61
N ARG A 72 -3.86 -1.58 -10.38
CA ARG A 72 -3.44 -2.53 -11.42
C ARG A 72 -4.57 -3.41 -11.94
N VAL A 73 -5.42 -3.93 -11.06
CA VAL A 73 -6.57 -4.75 -11.46
C VAL A 73 -7.60 -3.96 -12.29
N ARG A 74 -7.60 -2.63 -12.16
CA ARG A 74 -8.37 -1.71 -13.01
C ARG A 74 -7.62 -1.27 -14.28
N GLY A 75 -6.55 -1.96 -14.66
CA GLY A 75 -5.83 -1.79 -15.91
C GLY A 75 -4.90 -0.58 -15.97
N LYS A 76 -4.44 -0.06 -14.82
CA LYS A 76 -3.51 1.07 -14.74
C LYS A 76 -2.14 0.62 -14.22
N ASN A 77 -1.08 1.35 -14.57
CA ASN A 77 0.26 1.02 -14.13
C ASN A 77 0.56 1.64 -12.76
N CYS A 78 0.66 0.83 -11.70
CA CYS A 78 1.05 1.31 -10.38
C CYS A 78 1.71 0.20 -9.58
N ASN A 79 3.04 0.19 -9.55
CA ASN A 79 3.80 -0.82 -8.82
C ASN A 79 3.79 -0.57 -7.30
N SER A 80 3.89 0.70 -6.90
CA SER A 80 3.80 1.12 -5.51
C SER A 80 3.24 2.53 -5.43
N VAL A 81 2.47 2.79 -4.38
CA VAL A 81 1.96 4.13 -4.05
C VAL A 81 2.98 4.84 -3.17
N VAL A 82 3.32 6.08 -3.54
CA VAL A 82 4.25 6.93 -2.77
C VAL A 82 3.52 8.04 -2.02
N ASP A 83 2.35 8.44 -2.50
CA ASP A 83 1.53 9.46 -1.87
C ASP A 83 0.06 9.26 -2.22
N ALA A 84 -0.82 9.62 -1.29
CA ALA A 84 -2.26 9.63 -1.50
C ALA A 84 -2.90 10.79 -0.73
N ARG A 85 -3.89 11.44 -1.34
CA ARG A 85 -4.57 12.59 -0.75
C ARG A 85 -6.03 12.66 -1.18
N ALA A 86 -6.94 12.75 -0.21
CA ALA A 86 -8.33 13.07 -0.47
C ALA A 86 -8.47 14.45 -1.15
N LEU A 87 -9.28 14.49 -2.20
CA LEU A 87 -9.63 15.70 -2.96
C LEU A 87 -10.93 16.33 -2.46
N ASP A 88 -11.61 15.66 -1.54
CA ASP A 88 -12.84 16.09 -0.87
C ASP A 88 -12.79 15.72 0.62
N ALA A 89 -13.70 16.31 1.40
CA ALA A 89 -13.71 16.15 2.86
C ALA A 89 -14.07 14.73 3.33
N ASN A 90 -14.71 13.93 2.47
CA ASN A 90 -15.21 12.61 2.80
C ASN A 90 -14.37 11.46 2.21
N GLY A 91 -13.31 11.77 1.45
CA GLY A 91 -12.48 10.75 0.81
C GLY A 91 -13.19 10.00 -0.31
N SER A 92 -14.23 10.58 -0.93
CA SER A 92 -14.92 9.98 -2.08
C SER A 92 -14.15 10.13 -3.39
N LYS A 93 -13.14 11.02 -3.41
CA LYS A 93 -12.18 11.18 -4.50
C LYS A 93 -10.79 11.30 -3.92
N ILE A 94 -9.87 10.44 -4.34
CA ILE A 94 -8.50 10.44 -3.83
C ILE A 94 -7.52 10.51 -4.99
N SER A 95 -6.57 11.44 -4.92
CA SER A 95 -5.40 11.45 -5.79
C SER A 95 -4.37 10.47 -5.25
N VAL A 96 -3.91 9.56 -6.10
CA VAL A 96 -2.87 8.56 -5.79
C VAL A 96 -1.69 8.81 -6.72
N LYS A 97 -0.49 8.91 -6.15
CA LYS A 97 0.78 9.03 -6.90
C LYS A 97 1.54 7.71 -6.80
N CYS A 98 1.94 7.18 -7.94
CA CYS A 98 2.71 5.94 -8.04
C CYS A 98 4.21 6.25 -8.19
N ALA A 99 5.07 5.32 -7.77
CA ALA A 99 6.54 5.50 -7.84
C ALA A 99 7.08 5.67 -9.27
N GLY A 100 6.33 5.24 -10.30
CA GLY A 100 6.68 5.43 -11.72
C GLY A 100 6.40 6.83 -12.26
N GLY A 101 5.85 7.73 -11.43
CA GLY A 101 5.49 9.10 -11.80
C GLY A 101 4.03 9.26 -12.22
N GLU A 102 3.32 8.16 -12.48
CA GLU A 102 1.90 8.21 -12.79
C GLU A 102 1.08 8.74 -11.61
N SER A 103 0.00 9.43 -11.93
CA SER A 103 -0.97 9.91 -10.96
C SER A 103 -2.37 9.56 -11.43
N TYR A 104 -3.16 9.03 -10.50
CA TYR A 104 -4.52 8.60 -10.76
C TYR A 104 -5.48 9.25 -9.79
N GLN A 105 -6.72 9.43 -10.22
CA GLN A 105 -7.84 9.64 -9.31
C GLN A 105 -8.52 8.29 -9.10
N VAL A 106 -8.62 7.87 -7.85
CA VAL A 106 -9.43 6.70 -7.46
C VAL A 106 -10.76 7.15 -6.89
N LEU A 107 -11.81 6.37 -7.16
CA LEU A 107 -13.16 6.58 -6.65
C LEU A 107 -13.52 5.44 -5.70
N PRO A 108 -13.35 5.61 -4.38
CA PRO A 108 -13.48 4.51 -3.43
C PRO A 108 -14.80 3.76 -3.44
N LEU A 109 -15.93 4.44 -3.66
CA LEU A 109 -17.25 3.80 -3.61
C LEU A 109 -17.53 2.91 -4.82
N THR A 110 -16.95 3.23 -5.98
CA THR A 110 -17.13 2.45 -7.22
C THR A 110 -15.94 1.54 -7.53
N GLY A 111 -14.79 1.77 -6.88
CA GLY A 111 -13.54 1.09 -7.18
C GLY A 111 -12.95 1.50 -8.54
N GLU A 112 -13.44 2.57 -9.16
CA GLU A 112 -12.94 3.05 -10.45
C GLU A 112 -11.61 3.80 -10.31
N VAL A 113 -10.83 3.80 -11.40
CA VAL A 113 -9.57 4.53 -11.51
C VAL A 113 -9.54 5.34 -12.79
N LYS A 114 -9.35 6.65 -12.64
CA LYS A 114 -9.28 7.62 -13.74
C LYS A 114 -7.84 8.12 -13.90
N GLY A 115 -7.40 8.27 -15.15
CA GLY A 115 -6.17 9.00 -15.45
C GLY A 115 -6.34 10.47 -15.07
N LYS A 116 -5.26 11.12 -14.61
CA LYS A 116 -5.24 12.58 -14.50
C LYS A 116 -5.30 13.23 -15.88
#